data_AF-A0A7X6NSX4-F1
#
_entry.id   AF-A0A7X6NSX4-F1
#
_cell.length_a   1.000
_cell.length_b   1.000
_cell.length_c   1.000
_cell.angle_alpha   90.00
_cell.angle_beta   90.00
_cell.angle_gamma   90.00
#
_symmetry.space_group_name_H-M   'P 1'
#
loop_
_entity.id
_entity.type
_entity.pdbx_description
1 polymer ?
#
loop_
_entity_poly.entity_id
_entity_poly.type
_entity_poly.pdbx_seq_one_letter_code
_entity_poly.pdbx_strand_id
1 'polypeptide(L)'
;MQAKILLDASSCRRWQIDLVRRLEEHSEATVSVEIVDAPPAPGHRKLEALLLLERRLHGLKPGGLERGGLSSLPQGDDRKNFDLVLDLTAEPAAGHWKVLYDDRPGEQSAVSALRAGRQPLVSVVDDTGTVRAQGRPGSEQPGLLATALADIGAGTATLVIGALTGSPFATPASDSAEPGEPRPFSLITARRIVGAGLRLGYRAAFRAPHWRVGWRRSNGPDLLETGKLPDSGWHDLPDDGLHFYADPFLFEHDGAVYLLVEDFDHRAGKAVLSATRMEAGDFVDTPRQVLSHEVHLSYPCVFGHAGEIWMIPETSGAKTVELYRAVEFPWRWERHSILLEGVEASDATPFVHAGRWWLTATVGFGGSLSDSLCLWSAPEPWGPWTPHKNNPV
;
A
#
# COMPACT_ATOMS: atom_id res chain seq x y z
N MET A 1 -26.59 12.40 4.80
CA MET A 1 -25.79 13.56 5.30
C MET A 1 -25.47 14.48 4.12
N GLN A 2 -25.60 15.80 4.24
CA GLN A 2 -25.11 16.76 3.26
C GLN A 2 -23.77 17.34 3.73
N ALA A 3 -22.70 17.06 2.99
CA ALA A 3 -21.35 17.53 3.31
C ALA A 3 -20.87 18.54 2.26
N LYS A 4 -20.24 19.62 2.73
CA LYS A 4 -19.51 20.57 1.89
C LYS A 4 -18.01 20.37 2.06
N ILE A 5 -17.26 20.32 0.98
CA ILE A 5 -15.80 20.27 0.99
C ILE A 5 -15.25 21.56 0.39
N LEU A 6 -14.41 22.27 1.14
CA LEU A 6 -13.71 23.46 0.69
C LEU A 6 -12.29 23.08 0.26
N LEU A 7 -11.91 23.43 -0.97
CA LEU A 7 -10.60 23.13 -1.55
C LEU A 7 -9.94 24.40 -2.07
N ASP A 8 -8.63 24.57 -1.82
CA ASP A 8 -7.85 25.62 -2.46
C ASP A 8 -7.62 25.30 -3.95
N ALA A 9 -7.93 26.26 -4.82
CA ALA A 9 -7.73 26.11 -6.28
C ALA A 9 -6.30 25.72 -6.64
N SER A 10 -5.30 26.27 -5.93
CA SER A 10 -3.89 26.01 -6.21
C SER A 10 -3.40 24.63 -5.76
N SER A 11 -4.09 23.99 -4.80
CA SER A 11 -3.66 22.75 -4.15
C SER A 11 -4.65 21.59 -4.34
N CYS A 12 -5.63 21.75 -5.24
CA CYS A 12 -6.55 20.69 -5.61
C CYS A 12 -5.82 19.59 -6.41
N ARG A 13 -5.72 18.38 -5.82
CA ARG A 13 -5.11 17.21 -6.44
C ARG A 13 -6.14 16.09 -6.64
N ARG A 14 -5.71 15.01 -7.28
CA ARG A 14 -6.54 13.87 -7.59
C ARG A 14 -7.04 13.14 -6.34
N TRP A 15 -6.24 13.04 -5.28
CA TRP A 15 -6.65 12.37 -4.05
C TRP A 15 -7.89 13.04 -3.40
N GLN A 16 -8.05 14.36 -3.50
CA GLN A 16 -9.27 15.03 -3.02
C GLN A 16 -10.50 14.68 -3.87
N ILE A 17 -10.32 14.49 -5.19
CA ILE A 17 -11.40 13.99 -6.06
C ILE A 17 -11.77 12.56 -5.69
N ASP A 18 -10.78 11.72 -5.43
CA ASP A 18 -11.02 10.34 -5.02
C ASP A 18 -11.64 10.26 -3.61
N LEU A 19 -11.32 11.19 -2.70
CA LEU A 19 -12.03 11.37 -1.43
C LEU A 19 -13.52 11.67 -1.66
N VAL A 20 -13.85 12.63 -2.53
CA VAL A 20 -15.25 12.99 -2.84
C VAL A 20 -16.01 11.76 -3.34
N ARG A 21 -15.45 11.03 -4.31
CA ARG A 21 -16.06 9.81 -4.85
C ARG A 21 -16.28 8.76 -3.76
N ARG A 22 -15.26 8.51 -2.93
CA ARG A 22 -15.35 7.52 -1.85
C ARG A 22 -16.40 7.90 -0.81
N LEU A 23 -16.57 9.19 -0.50
CA LEU A 23 -17.61 9.65 0.42
C LEU A 23 -19.02 9.40 -0.14
N GLU A 24 -19.25 9.69 -1.41
CA GLU A 24 -20.53 9.40 -2.08
C GLU A 24 -20.84 7.89 -2.09
N GLU A 25 -19.82 7.04 -2.26
CA GLU A 25 -19.96 5.58 -2.23
C GLU A 25 -20.20 4.99 -0.83
N HIS A 26 -19.57 5.54 0.22
CA HIS A 26 -19.50 4.89 1.54
C HIS A 26 -20.45 5.46 2.61
N SER A 27 -21.03 6.65 2.42
CA SER A 27 -21.71 7.36 3.52
C SER A 27 -23.15 7.79 3.26
N GLU A 28 -23.76 7.33 2.14
CA GLU A 28 -25.03 7.88 1.62
C GLU A 28 -25.04 9.42 1.58
N ALA A 29 -23.85 10.02 1.57
CA ALA A 29 -23.68 11.45 1.72
C ALA A 29 -23.79 12.11 0.35
N THR A 30 -24.51 13.22 0.30
CA THR A 30 -24.46 14.11 -0.85
C THR A 30 -23.32 15.10 -0.62
N VAL A 31 -22.30 15.06 -1.47
CA VAL A 31 -21.13 15.92 -1.35
C VAL A 31 -21.25 17.11 -2.30
N SER A 32 -20.91 18.30 -1.82
CA SER A 32 -20.77 19.51 -2.63
C SER A 32 -19.37 20.07 -2.46
N VAL A 33 -18.73 20.47 -3.55
CA VAL A 33 -17.39 21.03 -3.53
C VAL A 33 -17.43 22.51 -3.87
N GLU A 34 -16.79 23.32 -3.03
CA GLU A 34 -16.49 24.73 -3.31
C GLU A 34 -14.99 24.91 -3.47
N ILE A 35 -14.61 25.62 -4.53
CA ILE A 35 -13.22 25.97 -4.79
C ILE A 35 -12.98 27.38 -4.29
N VAL A 36 -12.06 27.50 -3.33
CA VAL A 36 -11.64 28.77 -2.76
C VAL A 36 -10.46 29.31 -3.57
N ASP A 37 -10.59 30.54 -4.06
CA ASP A 37 -9.53 31.26 -4.77
C ASP A 37 -8.60 31.94 -3.76
N ALA A 38 -7.74 31.14 -3.14
CA ALA A 38 -6.71 31.60 -2.22
C ALA A 38 -5.35 31.77 -2.94
N PRO A 39 -4.52 32.74 -2.53
CA PRO A 39 -3.18 32.88 -3.08
C PRO A 39 -2.33 31.63 -2.78
N PRO A 40 -1.51 31.13 -3.73
CA PRO A 40 -0.70 29.95 -3.50
C PRO A 40 0.25 30.10 -2.32
N ALA A 41 0.32 29.06 -1.49
CA ALA A 41 1.20 29.04 -0.32
C ALA A 41 2.68 29.29 -0.67
N PRO A 42 3.48 29.86 0.25
CA PRO A 42 4.91 30.04 0.04
C PRO A 42 5.63 28.74 -0.35
N GLY A 43 6.37 28.79 -1.45
CA GLY A 43 7.11 27.64 -1.97
C GLY A 43 6.30 26.72 -2.89
N HIS A 44 5.01 26.97 -3.15
CA HIS A 44 4.17 26.17 -4.05
C HIS A 44 4.82 25.93 -5.42
N ARG A 45 5.35 26.98 -6.07
CA ARG A 45 6.05 26.84 -7.37
C ARG A 45 7.28 25.93 -7.31
N LYS A 46 8.01 25.94 -6.20
CA LYS A 46 9.21 25.09 -6.00
C LYS A 46 8.81 23.64 -5.77
N LEU A 47 7.73 23.41 -5.01
CA LEU A 47 7.13 22.10 -4.82
C LEU A 47 6.71 21.51 -6.17
N GLU A 48 5.89 22.21 -6.94
CA GLU A 48 5.39 21.73 -8.23
C GLU A 48 6.53 21.41 -9.21
N ALA A 49 7.58 22.23 -9.24
CA ALA A 49 8.77 21.96 -10.05
C ALA A 49 9.50 20.68 -9.61
N LEU A 50 9.63 20.45 -8.29
CA LEU A 50 10.25 19.23 -7.76
C LEU A 50 9.40 17.99 -8.05
N LEU A 51 8.08 18.07 -7.88
CA LEU A 51 7.16 16.97 -8.19
C LEU A 51 7.24 16.58 -9.67
N LEU A 52 7.25 17.57 -10.58
CA LEU A 52 7.44 17.34 -12.02
C LEU A 52 8.80 16.71 -12.34
N LEU A 53 9.86 17.16 -11.67
CA LEU A 53 11.20 16.60 -11.85
C LEU A 53 11.25 15.14 -11.39
N GLU A 54 10.78 14.82 -10.19
CA GLU A 54 10.78 13.45 -9.66
C GLU A 54 9.97 12.52 -10.56
N ARG A 55 8.80 12.96 -11.03
CA ARG A 55 7.99 12.19 -11.98
C ARG A 55 8.73 11.88 -13.28
N ARG A 56 9.45 12.85 -13.85
CA ARG A 56 10.22 12.65 -15.08
C ARG A 56 11.45 11.77 -14.85
N LEU A 57 12.20 11.99 -13.78
CA LEU A 57 13.41 11.22 -13.47
C LEU A 57 13.11 9.75 -13.18
N HIS A 58 11.95 9.46 -12.59
CA HIS A 58 11.58 8.13 -12.14
C HIS A 58 10.46 7.46 -12.96
N GLY A 59 10.01 8.09 -14.05
CA GLY A 59 8.94 7.54 -14.91
C GLY A 59 7.62 7.33 -14.17
N LEU A 60 7.34 8.14 -13.14
CA LEU A 60 6.17 7.94 -12.28
C LEU A 60 4.89 8.35 -13.02
N LYS A 61 3.86 7.53 -12.88
CA LYS A 61 2.50 7.88 -13.32
C LYS A 61 1.99 9.11 -12.52
N PRO A 62 1.07 9.90 -13.09
CA PRO A 62 0.52 11.09 -12.42
C PRO A 62 -0.08 10.83 -11.03
N GLY A 63 -0.79 9.70 -10.86
CA GLY A 63 -1.29 9.22 -9.57
C GLY A 63 -2.14 10.22 -8.79
N GLY A 64 -2.14 10.09 -7.46
CA GLY A 64 -2.92 10.94 -6.55
C GLY A 64 -2.51 12.43 -6.51
N LEU A 65 -1.33 12.79 -7.05
CA LEU A 65 -0.85 14.18 -7.10
C LEU A 65 -1.14 14.91 -8.41
N GLU A 66 -1.74 14.23 -9.39
CA GLU A 66 -2.20 14.90 -10.60
C GLU A 66 -3.14 16.06 -10.24
N ARG A 67 -3.02 17.18 -10.96
CA ARG A 67 -3.93 18.30 -10.75
C ARG A 67 -5.34 17.84 -11.06
N GLY A 68 -6.24 18.02 -10.11
CA GLY A 68 -7.61 17.58 -10.23
C GLY A 68 -8.33 18.33 -11.36
N GLY A 69 -9.05 17.60 -12.21
CA GLY A 69 -9.98 18.22 -13.16
C GLY A 69 -11.17 18.81 -12.40
N LEU A 70 -11.11 20.11 -12.09
CA LEU A 70 -12.15 20.83 -11.34
C LEU A 70 -13.56 20.68 -11.94
N SER A 71 -13.65 20.45 -13.25
CA SER A 71 -14.91 20.21 -13.97
C SER A 71 -15.59 18.88 -13.63
N SER A 72 -14.89 17.94 -12.99
CA SER A 72 -15.42 16.63 -12.61
C SER A 72 -16.00 16.58 -11.19
N LEU A 73 -15.88 17.66 -10.42
CA LEU A 73 -16.37 17.75 -9.05
C LEU A 73 -17.83 18.23 -9.01
N PRO A 74 -18.66 17.70 -8.09
CA PRO A 74 -20.03 18.18 -7.91
C PRO A 74 -19.99 19.62 -7.40
N GLN A 75 -20.44 20.56 -8.23
CA GLN A 75 -20.49 21.97 -7.86
C GLN A 75 -21.56 22.22 -6.81
N GLY A 76 -21.21 22.96 -5.75
CA GLY A 76 -22.14 23.33 -4.70
C GLY A 76 -23.24 24.29 -5.16
N ASP A 77 -24.44 24.13 -4.59
CA ASP A 77 -25.48 25.15 -4.57
C ASP A 77 -25.42 25.85 -3.21
N ASP A 78 -25.03 27.13 -3.19
CA ASP A 78 -24.85 27.93 -1.98
C ASP A 78 -26.15 28.12 -1.15
N ARG A 79 -27.29 27.68 -1.68
CA ARG A 79 -28.60 27.75 -1.02
C ARG A 79 -28.91 26.54 -0.13
N LYS A 80 -28.06 25.51 -0.12
CA LYS A 80 -28.26 24.31 0.71
C LYS A 80 -27.68 24.50 2.12
N ASN A 81 -28.42 24.04 3.13
CA ASN A 81 -27.88 23.85 4.48
C ASN A 81 -27.03 22.58 4.50
N PHE A 82 -25.80 22.67 4.99
CA PHE A 82 -24.88 21.54 5.10
C PHE A 82 -24.81 21.04 6.54
N ASP A 83 -24.87 19.73 6.74
CA ASP A 83 -24.73 19.09 8.05
C ASP A 83 -23.27 19.15 8.53
N LEU A 84 -22.33 19.18 7.58
CA LEU A 84 -20.89 19.17 7.84
C LEU A 84 -20.14 19.96 6.78
N VAL A 85 -19.16 20.76 7.21
CA VAL A 85 -18.22 21.46 6.33
C VAL A 85 -16.81 20.95 6.63
N LEU A 86 -16.21 20.25 5.66
CA LEU A 86 -14.83 19.80 5.69
C LEU A 86 -13.96 20.82 4.93
N ASP A 87 -13.17 21.55 5.69
CA ASP A 87 -12.29 22.59 5.19
C ASP A 87 -10.86 22.06 5.04
N LEU A 88 -10.47 21.79 3.78
CA LEU A 88 -9.13 21.30 3.42
C LEU A 88 -8.23 22.42 2.90
N THR A 89 -8.60 23.69 3.11
CA THR A 89 -7.79 24.84 2.74
C THR A 89 -6.59 25.01 3.67
N ALA A 90 -5.65 25.88 3.29
CA ALA A 90 -4.49 26.22 4.11
C ALA A 90 -4.84 26.96 5.41
N GLU A 91 -5.99 27.65 5.47
CA GLU A 91 -6.44 28.44 6.62
C GLU A 91 -7.91 28.13 6.94
N PRO A 92 -8.20 26.92 7.47
CA PRO A 92 -9.57 26.48 7.66
C PRO A 92 -10.29 27.31 8.72
N ALA A 93 -11.57 27.61 8.48
CA ALA A 93 -12.35 28.44 9.39
C ALA A 93 -12.60 27.76 10.75
N ALA A 94 -12.82 28.59 11.78
CA ALA A 94 -13.25 28.11 13.08
C ALA A 94 -14.63 27.44 12.97
N GLY A 95 -14.83 26.31 13.65
CA GLY A 95 -16.08 25.54 13.59
C GLY A 95 -16.25 24.68 12.33
N HIS A 96 -15.26 24.61 11.44
CA HIS A 96 -15.24 23.61 10.36
C HIS A 96 -14.46 22.36 10.78
N TRP A 97 -14.85 21.22 10.23
CA TRP A 97 -14.01 20.02 10.25
C TRP A 97 -12.76 20.30 9.41
N LYS A 98 -11.62 19.76 9.83
CA LYS A 98 -10.33 20.04 9.18
C LYS A 98 -9.35 18.89 9.31
N VAL A 99 -8.37 18.89 8.42
CA VAL A 99 -7.23 17.99 8.47
C VAL A 99 -5.99 18.76 8.91
N LEU A 100 -5.29 18.21 9.89
CA LEU A 100 -4.02 18.73 10.39
C LEU A 100 -2.89 17.73 10.08
N TYR A 101 -1.76 18.25 9.63
CA TYR A 101 -0.49 17.54 9.48
C TYR A 101 0.47 18.11 10.53
N ASP A 102 0.79 17.31 11.56
CA ASP A 102 1.52 17.75 12.75
C ASP A 102 0.92 19.05 13.35
N ASP A 103 -0.36 18.99 13.68
CA ASP A 103 -1.16 20.07 14.29
C ASP A 103 -1.32 21.34 13.44
N ARG A 104 -0.91 21.31 12.17
CA ARG A 104 -1.03 22.45 11.25
C ARG A 104 -1.82 22.09 9.98
N PRO A 105 -2.73 22.95 9.53
CA PRO A 105 -3.50 22.70 8.31
C PRO A 105 -2.66 22.87 7.04
N GLY A 106 -3.26 22.49 5.91
CA GLY A 106 -2.71 22.72 4.58
C GLY A 106 -1.61 21.74 4.16
N GLU A 107 -1.56 21.46 2.86
CA GLU A 107 -0.57 20.58 2.23
C GLU A 107 0.88 20.92 2.61
N GLN A 108 1.18 22.21 2.80
CA GLN A 108 2.54 22.64 3.04
C GLN A 108 3.09 22.18 4.39
N SER A 109 2.20 21.86 5.33
CA SER A 109 2.55 21.22 6.60
C SER A 109 2.99 19.77 6.38
N ALA A 110 2.27 19.01 5.54
CA ALA A 110 2.69 17.65 5.13
C ALA A 110 4.04 17.67 4.40
N VAL A 111 4.21 18.59 3.46
CA VAL A 111 5.47 18.78 2.71
C VAL A 111 6.62 19.14 3.65
N SER A 112 6.37 19.95 4.67
CA SER A 112 7.37 20.32 5.67
C SER A 112 7.88 19.08 6.43
N ALA A 113 6.97 18.21 6.89
CA ALA A 113 7.32 16.96 7.56
C ALA A 113 8.16 16.02 6.68
N LEU A 114 7.74 15.83 5.43
CA LEU A 114 8.50 15.01 4.46
C LEU A 114 9.89 15.58 4.17
N ARG A 115 10.03 16.91 4.08
CA ARG A 115 11.32 17.58 3.92
C ARG A 115 12.21 17.47 5.16
N ALA A 116 11.62 17.30 6.33
CA ALA A 116 12.32 16.94 7.57
C ALA A 116 12.69 15.44 7.62
N GLY A 117 12.20 14.63 6.69
CA GLY A 117 12.53 13.21 6.56
C GLY A 117 11.67 12.28 7.39
N ARG A 118 10.45 12.69 7.75
CA ARG A 118 9.49 11.91 8.54
C ARG A 118 8.09 11.94 7.94
N GLN A 119 7.25 10.99 8.33
CA GLN A 119 5.83 10.98 7.97
C GLN A 119 5.04 11.88 8.94
N PRO A 120 4.18 12.79 8.43
CA PRO A 120 3.36 13.64 9.29
C PRO A 120 2.33 12.82 10.07
N LEU A 121 2.02 13.26 11.28
CA LEU A 121 0.82 12.80 11.98
C LEU A 121 -0.39 13.50 11.36
N VAL A 122 -1.25 12.74 10.70
CA VAL A 122 -2.49 13.23 10.11
C VAL A 122 -3.60 13.11 11.14
N SER A 123 -4.26 14.22 11.44
CA SER A 123 -5.38 14.28 12.39
C SER A 123 -6.61 14.88 11.71
N VAL A 124 -7.75 14.19 11.79
CA VAL A 124 -9.05 14.70 11.38
C VAL A 124 -9.74 15.25 12.61
N VAL A 125 -10.03 16.55 12.60
CA VAL A 125 -10.56 17.28 13.74
C VAL A 125 -11.94 17.81 13.39
N ASP A 126 -12.91 17.64 14.29
CA ASP A 126 -14.27 18.14 14.09
C ASP A 126 -14.42 19.64 14.40
N ASP A 127 -15.65 20.13 14.25
CA ASP A 127 -16.08 21.49 14.54
C ASP A 127 -15.89 21.91 16.01
N THR A 128 -15.85 20.95 16.94
CA THR A 128 -15.61 21.17 18.38
C THR A 128 -14.12 21.19 18.75
N GLY A 129 -13.24 20.79 17.83
CA GLY A 129 -11.81 20.63 18.11
C GLY A 129 -11.41 19.23 18.59
N THR A 130 -12.33 18.26 18.55
CA THR A 130 -12.07 16.87 18.95
C THR A 130 -11.43 16.10 17.80
N VAL A 131 -10.35 15.36 18.07
CA VAL A 131 -9.74 14.44 17.09
C VAL A 131 -10.64 13.23 16.90
N ARG A 132 -11.11 13.02 15.66
CA ARG A 132 -12.01 11.93 15.28
C ARG A 132 -11.31 10.74 14.65
N ALA A 133 -10.21 10.99 13.93
CA ALA A 133 -9.31 9.96 13.42
C ALA A 133 -7.89 10.49 13.40
N GLN A 134 -6.92 9.61 13.60
CA GLN A 134 -5.51 9.97 13.57
C GLN A 134 -4.67 8.81 13.04
N GLY A 135 -3.65 9.12 12.24
CA GLY A 135 -2.81 8.11 11.60
C GLY A 135 -1.51 8.70 11.06
N ARG A 136 -0.55 7.84 10.73
CA ARG A 136 0.65 8.21 9.97
C ARG A 136 0.62 7.43 8.65
N PRO A 137 0.04 7.98 7.57
CA PRO A 137 0.08 7.35 6.27
C PRO A 137 1.52 7.00 5.87
N GLY A 138 1.71 5.77 5.40
CA GLY A 138 2.99 5.26 4.95
C GLY A 138 3.36 5.77 3.56
N SER A 139 4.45 5.24 3.02
CA SER A 139 4.79 5.40 1.61
C SER A 139 5.60 4.21 1.13
N GLU A 140 5.22 3.67 -0.03
CA GLU A 140 5.94 2.58 -0.69
C GLU A 140 7.33 3.04 -1.21
N GLN A 141 7.47 4.34 -1.43
CA GLN A 141 8.70 4.96 -1.88
C GLN A 141 8.99 6.21 -1.03
N PRO A 142 9.35 6.04 0.26
CA PRO A 142 9.54 7.16 1.20
C PRO A 142 10.70 8.08 0.79
N GLY A 143 11.51 7.61 -0.16
CA GLY A 143 12.57 8.35 -0.78
C GLY A 143 12.14 9.30 -1.91
N LEU A 144 10.87 9.51 -2.25
CA LEU A 144 10.44 10.53 -3.23
C LEU A 144 9.30 11.37 -2.65
N LEU A 145 9.35 12.69 -2.84
CA LEU A 145 8.32 13.58 -2.31
C LEU A 145 7.00 13.37 -3.05
N ALA A 146 7.07 13.08 -4.35
CA ALA A 146 5.89 12.87 -5.19
C ALA A 146 5.10 11.60 -4.85
N THR A 147 5.76 10.50 -4.50
CA THR A 147 5.05 9.29 -4.06
C THR A 147 4.56 9.46 -2.63
N ALA A 148 5.42 9.92 -1.72
CA ALA A 148 5.07 10.07 -0.32
C ALA A 148 3.90 11.03 -0.11
N LEU A 149 3.85 12.17 -0.81
CA LEU A 149 2.73 13.10 -0.70
C LEU A 149 1.45 12.53 -1.36
N ALA A 150 1.55 11.69 -2.40
CA ALA A 150 0.40 10.98 -2.97
C ALA A 150 -0.18 9.99 -1.96
N ASP A 151 0.69 9.18 -1.36
CA ASP A 151 0.34 8.16 -0.37
C ASP A 151 -0.29 8.81 0.88
N ILE A 152 0.29 9.91 1.37
CA ILE A 152 -0.29 10.71 2.45
C ILE A 152 -1.68 11.24 2.07
N GLY A 153 -1.87 11.73 0.83
CA GLY A 153 -3.18 12.18 0.37
C GLY A 153 -4.23 11.07 0.40
N ALA A 154 -3.88 9.88 -0.09
CA ALA A 154 -4.76 8.72 -0.07
C ALA A 154 -5.06 8.22 1.36
N GLY A 155 -4.04 8.15 2.23
CA GLY A 155 -4.21 7.82 3.64
C GLY A 155 -5.04 8.88 4.41
N THR A 156 -4.88 10.15 4.06
CA THR A 156 -5.72 11.25 4.58
C THR A 156 -7.18 11.03 4.18
N ALA A 157 -7.45 10.65 2.94
CA ALA A 157 -8.81 10.34 2.51
C ALA A 157 -9.41 9.17 3.32
N THR A 158 -8.63 8.11 3.56
CA THR A 158 -9.04 6.97 4.40
C THR A 158 -9.37 7.41 5.83
N LEU A 159 -8.53 8.24 6.45
CA LEU A 159 -8.78 8.78 7.80
C LEU A 159 -10.04 9.65 7.84
N VAL A 160 -10.27 10.50 6.83
CA VAL A 160 -11.48 11.33 6.75
C VAL A 160 -12.74 10.46 6.65
N ILE A 161 -12.73 9.44 5.79
CA ILE A 161 -13.89 8.55 5.64
C ILE A 161 -14.15 7.80 6.95
N GLY A 162 -13.11 7.26 7.59
CA GLY A 162 -13.27 6.58 8.86
C GLY A 162 -13.76 7.50 9.98
N ALA A 163 -13.27 8.75 10.04
CA ALA A 163 -13.77 9.75 10.99
C ALA A 163 -15.27 10.04 10.83
N LEU A 164 -15.75 10.10 9.57
CA LEU A 164 -17.15 10.39 9.26
C LEU A 164 -18.07 9.18 9.45
N THR A 165 -17.54 7.96 9.25
CA THR A 165 -18.30 6.71 9.42
C THR A 165 -18.21 6.14 10.84
N GLY A 166 -17.34 6.71 11.69
CA GLY A 166 -17.12 6.24 13.05
C GLY A 166 -16.25 4.97 13.13
N SER A 167 -15.45 4.70 12.09
CA SER A 167 -14.52 3.57 12.08
C SER A 167 -13.40 3.76 13.11
N PRO A 168 -13.04 2.71 13.86
CA PRO A 168 -11.91 2.77 14.77
C PRO A 168 -10.59 2.81 13.98
N PHE A 169 -9.59 3.51 14.50
CA PHE A 169 -8.22 3.47 14.00
C PHE A 169 -7.27 3.09 15.14
N ALA A 170 -6.21 2.36 14.82
CA ALA A 170 -5.15 2.08 15.77
C ALA A 170 -4.49 3.40 16.22
N THR A 171 -4.15 3.49 17.50
CA THR A 171 -3.41 4.64 18.03
C THR A 171 -2.05 4.74 17.34
N PRO A 172 -1.71 5.89 16.71
CA PRO A 172 -0.43 6.06 16.05
C PRO A 172 0.72 5.90 17.06
N ALA A 173 1.80 5.24 16.63
CA ALA A 173 3.01 5.19 17.45
C ALA A 173 3.52 6.61 17.76
N SER A 174 3.92 6.83 19.02
CA SER A 174 4.57 8.07 19.42
C SER A 174 5.94 8.15 18.74
N ASP A 175 6.18 9.21 17.99
CA ASP A 175 7.49 9.46 17.42
C ASP A 175 8.35 10.08 18.54
N SER A 176 9.36 9.35 19.01
CA SER A 176 10.25 9.82 20.09
C SER A 176 11.35 10.74 19.59
N ALA A 177 11.46 10.94 18.27
CA ALA A 177 12.49 11.77 17.67
C ALA A 177 12.03 13.23 17.55
N GLU A 178 12.88 14.15 18.01
CA GLU A 178 12.69 15.58 17.80
C GLU A 178 12.63 15.90 16.29
N PRO A 179 11.68 16.73 15.83
CA PRO A 179 11.56 17.07 14.42
C PRO A 179 12.84 17.73 13.90
N GLY A 180 13.47 17.11 12.90
CA GLY A 180 14.57 17.74 12.17
C GLY A 180 14.09 18.97 11.37
N GLU A 181 15.00 19.90 11.07
CA GLU A 181 14.65 21.06 10.25
C GLU A 181 14.31 20.66 8.79
N PRO A 182 13.25 21.24 8.19
CA PRO A 182 12.89 20.96 6.81
C PRO A 182 14.00 21.34 5.81
N ARG A 183 14.55 20.36 5.11
CA ARG A 183 15.63 20.57 4.13
C ARG A 183 15.16 21.48 2.98
N PRO A 184 15.98 22.40 2.45
CA PRO A 184 15.57 23.28 1.36
C PRO A 184 15.33 22.49 0.06
N PHE A 185 14.36 22.95 -0.75
CA PHE A 185 14.00 22.32 -2.03
C PHE A 185 15.20 22.11 -2.97
N SER A 186 16.15 23.05 -3.00
CA SER A 186 17.37 22.96 -3.82
C SER A 186 18.25 21.77 -3.43
N LEU A 187 18.43 21.54 -2.12
CA LEU A 187 19.20 20.41 -1.61
C LEU A 187 18.54 19.07 -1.95
N ILE A 188 17.21 18.99 -1.80
CA ILE A 188 16.45 17.78 -2.16
C ILE A 188 16.61 17.51 -3.66
N THR A 189 16.39 18.52 -4.49
CA THR A 189 16.54 18.46 -5.95
C THR A 189 17.93 17.92 -6.35
N ALA A 190 19.00 18.50 -5.80
CA ALA A 190 20.37 18.06 -6.06
C ALA A 190 20.58 16.59 -5.67
N ARG A 191 20.11 16.20 -4.47
CA ARG A 191 20.18 14.80 -4.00
C ARG A 191 19.39 13.85 -4.88
N ARG A 192 18.26 14.27 -5.47
CA ARG A 192 17.47 13.43 -6.40
C ARG A 192 18.24 13.14 -7.68
N ILE A 193 18.82 14.16 -8.30
CA ILE A 193 19.59 14.01 -9.54
C ILE A 193 20.79 13.09 -9.30
N VAL A 194 21.58 13.37 -8.25
CA VAL A 194 22.75 12.54 -7.90
C VAL A 194 22.32 11.12 -7.54
N GLY A 195 21.30 10.97 -6.69
CA GLY A 195 20.81 9.67 -6.26
C GLY A 195 20.21 8.83 -7.39
N ALA A 196 19.55 9.45 -8.37
CA ALA A 196 19.02 8.74 -9.54
C ALA A 196 20.16 8.17 -10.41
N GLY A 197 21.22 8.94 -10.64
CA GLY A 197 22.41 8.47 -11.36
C GLY A 197 23.14 7.34 -10.62
N LEU A 198 23.33 7.49 -9.31
CA LEU A 198 23.93 6.43 -8.47
C LEU A 198 23.09 5.16 -8.45
N ARG A 199 21.76 5.27 -8.32
CA ARG A 199 20.86 4.11 -8.37
C ARG A 199 20.90 3.40 -9.72
N LEU A 200 20.96 4.14 -10.82
CA LEU A 200 21.08 3.55 -12.15
C LEU A 200 22.39 2.77 -12.30
N GLY A 201 23.52 3.35 -11.87
CA GLY A 201 24.81 2.68 -11.86
C GLY A 201 24.84 1.46 -10.94
N TYR A 202 24.26 1.57 -9.74
CA TYR A 202 24.18 0.49 -8.77
C TYR A 202 23.28 -0.66 -9.25
N ARG A 203 22.12 -0.35 -9.84
CA ARG A 203 21.24 -1.33 -10.49
C ARG A 203 21.94 -2.06 -11.63
N ALA A 204 22.66 -1.33 -12.47
CA ALA A 204 23.40 -1.93 -13.58
C ALA A 204 24.54 -2.83 -13.09
N ALA A 205 25.25 -2.44 -12.03
CA ALA A 205 26.42 -3.17 -11.52
C ALA A 205 26.06 -4.33 -10.58
N PHE A 206 25.01 -4.19 -9.78
CA PHE A 206 24.68 -5.12 -8.68
C PHE A 206 23.28 -5.74 -8.79
N ARG A 207 22.51 -5.42 -9.83
CA ARG A 207 21.13 -5.90 -10.01
C ARG A 207 20.28 -5.71 -8.75
N ALA A 208 20.41 -4.53 -8.12
CA ALA A 208 19.76 -4.27 -6.84
C ALA A 208 18.33 -3.71 -6.99
N PRO A 209 17.38 -4.07 -6.13
CA PRO A 209 17.51 -5.01 -5.00
C PRO A 209 17.63 -6.47 -5.48
N HIS A 210 18.48 -7.26 -4.83
CA HIS A 210 18.64 -8.69 -5.09
C HIS A 210 18.38 -9.44 -3.78
N TRP A 211 17.17 -9.98 -3.65
CA TRP A 211 16.76 -10.72 -2.46
C TRP A 211 17.36 -12.13 -2.42
N ARG A 212 17.38 -12.74 -1.24
CA ARG A 212 17.83 -14.12 -1.04
C ARG A 212 16.87 -14.84 -0.11
N VAL A 213 16.60 -16.10 -0.42
CA VAL A 213 15.85 -17.01 0.46
C VAL A 213 16.86 -17.83 1.25
N GLY A 214 16.83 -17.71 2.57
CA GLY A 214 17.58 -18.56 3.48
C GLY A 214 16.68 -19.59 4.14
N TRP A 215 17.13 -20.83 4.25
CA TRP A 215 16.37 -21.91 4.92
C TRP A 215 17.22 -22.61 5.98
N ARG A 216 16.54 -23.22 6.96
CA ARG A 216 17.18 -24.02 8.02
C ARG A 216 16.21 -25.09 8.51
N ARG A 217 16.75 -26.14 9.13
CA ARG A 217 15.96 -27.10 9.91
C ARG A 217 16.06 -26.76 11.39
N SER A 218 14.92 -26.75 12.08
CA SER A 218 14.87 -26.61 13.53
C SER A 218 14.10 -27.78 14.12
N ASN A 219 14.68 -28.42 15.14
CA ASN A 219 14.03 -29.47 15.95
C ASN A 219 13.69 -28.97 17.37
N GLY A 220 13.77 -27.65 17.60
CA GLY A 220 13.53 -27.01 18.89
C GLY A 220 12.86 -25.64 18.73
N PRO A 221 12.83 -24.82 19.80
CA PRO A 221 12.19 -23.50 19.80
C PRO A 221 12.64 -22.67 18.59
N ASP A 222 11.68 -22.13 17.85
CA ASP A 222 11.96 -21.39 16.63
C ASP A 222 12.34 -19.92 16.91
N LEU A 223 12.48 -19.13 15.83
CA LEU A 223 12.80 -17.70 15.96
C LEU A 223 11.69 -16.91 16.67
N LEU A 224 10.43 -17.29 16.47
CA LEU A 224 9.28 -16.60 17.05
C LEU A 224 9.25 -16.81 18.58
N GLU A 225 9.57 -18.01 19.03
CA GLU A 225 9.66 -18.33 20.46
C GLU A 225 10.90 -17.72 21.12
N THR A 226 12.05 -17.78 20.46
CA THR A 226 13.34 -17.37 21.06
C THR A 226 13.62 -15.87 20.94
N GLY A 227 13.02 -15.20 19.96
CA GLY A 227 13.31 -13.80 19.62
C GLY A 227 14.76 -13.56 19.18
N LYS A 228 15.51 -14.60 18.83
CA LYS A 228 16.94 -14.53 18.50
C LYS A 228 17.26 -15.29 17.22
N LEU A 229 18.05 -14.67 16.35
CA LEU A 229 18.60 -15.35 15.19
C LEU A 229 19.53 -16.49 15.66
N PRO A 230 19.51 -17.65 14.99
CA PRO A 230 20.34 -18.78 15.36
C PRO A 230 21.82 -18.51 15.11
N ASP A 231 22.68 -19.02 15.99
CA ASP A 231 24.13 -19.01 15.77
C ASP A 231 24.54 -19.91 14.60
N SER A 232 23.73 -20.90 14.25
CA SER A 232 23.99 -21.83 13.14
C SER A 232 23.81 -21.20 11.75
N GLY A 233 23.20 -20.00 11.67
CA GLY A 233 22.89 -19.35 10.40
C GLY A 233 21.82 -20.08 9.59
N TRP A 234 21.91 -19.94 8.26
CA TRP A 234 20.96 -20.41 7.25
C TRP A 234 21.72 -20.95 6.04
N HIS A 235 21.07 -21.83 5.27
CA HIS A 235 21.50 -22.21 3.94
C HIS A 235 20.84 -21.28 2.92
N ASP A 236 21.64 -20.69 2.05
CA ASP A 236 21.12 -19.89 0.93
C ASP A 236 20.53 -20.83 -0.12
N LEU A 237 19.32 -20.51 -0.59
CA LEU A 237 18.76 -21.11 -1.79
C LEU A 237 19.59 -20.66 -3.00
N PRO A 238 20.09 -21.57 -3.85
CA PRO A 238 20.93 -21.20 -4.98
C PRO A 238 20.15 -20.38 -6.01
N ASP A 239 20.76 -19.30 -6.53
CA ASP A 239 20.29 -18.51 -7.67
C ASP A 239 21.35 -18.46 -8.78
N ASP A 240 20.95 -17.97 -9.96
CA ASP A 240 21.83 -17.80 -11.13
C ASP A 240 22.41 -16.36 -11.23
N GLY A 241 22.18 -15.54 -10.21
CA GLY A 241 22.48 -14.10 -10.15
C GLY A 241 21.67 -13.22 -11.11
N LEU A 242 20.91 -13.79 -12.06
CA LEU A 242 20.01 -13.08 -12.98
C LEU A 242 18.59 -13.00 -12.41
N HIS A 243 18.26 -13.94 -11.54
CA HIS A 243 17.02 -14.00 -10.80
C HIS A 243 17.27 -13.74 -9.32
N PHE A 244 16.29 -13.16 -8.63
CA PHE A 244 16.23 -13.23 -7.17
C PHE A 244 14.96 -13.96 -6.75
N TYR A 245 15.02 -14.58 -5.56
CA TYR A 245 13.89 -15.25 -4.95
C TYR A 245 13.41 -14.50 -3.70
N ALA A 246 12.09 -14.43 -3.54
CA ALA A 246 11.43 -13.84 -2.38
C ALA A 246 10.16 -14.65 -2.02
N ASP A 247 9.48 -14.23 -0.95
CA ASP A 247 8.23 -14.82 -0.45
C ASP A 247 8.21 -16.36 -0.40
N PRO A 248 9.07 -16.97 0.44
CA PRO A 248 9.17 -18.42 0.50
C PRO A 248 7.97 -19.07 1.19
N PHE A 249 7.31 -20.02 0.51
CA PHE A 249 6.25 -20.86 1.05
C PHE A 249 6.66 -22.33 1.02
N LEU A 250 6.76 -22.95 2.19
CA LEU A 250 6.98 -24.39 2.32
C LEU A 250 5.65 -25.14 2.32
N PHE A 251 5.61 -26.25 1.59
CA PHE A 251 4.46 -27.14 1.57
C PHE A 251 4.89 -28.60 1.54
N GLU A 252 4.33 -29.42 2.43
CA GLU A 252 4.57 -30.86 2.46
C GLU A 252 3.43 -31.58 1.74
N HIS A 253 3.78 -32.45 0.79
CA HIS A 253 2.83 -33.27 0.06
C HIS A 253 3.46 -34.61 -0.30
N ASP A 254 2.72 -35.71 -0.08
CA ASP A 254 3.15 -37.09 -0.36
C ASP A 254 4.55 -37.44 0.19
N GLY A 255 4.85 -36.96 1.40
CA GLY A 255 6.12 -37.20 2.09
C GLY A 255 7.32 -36.44 1.50
N ALA A 256 7.09 -35.51 0.57
CA ALA A 256 8.09 -34.61 0.02
C ALA A 256 7.82 -33.16 0.45
N VAL A 257 8.90 -32.40 0.63
CA VAL A 257 8.85 -30.97 0.97
C VAL A 257 9.14 -30.16 -0.28
N TYR A 258 8.26 -29.21 -0.57
CA TYR A 258 8.38 -28.29 -1.68
C TYR A 258 8.52 -26.86 -1.15
N LEU A 259 9.28 -26.04 -1.89
CA LEU A 259 9.42 -24.62 -1.65
C LEU A 259 8.94 -23.86 -2.88
N LEU A 260 7.91 -23.03 -2.72
CA LEU A 260 7.44 -22.09 -3.72
C LEU A 260 7.97 -20.69 -3.39
N VAL A 261 8.30 -19.91 -4.41
CA VAL A 261 8.90 -18.58 -4.28
C VAL A 261 8.37 -17.63 -5.36
N GLU A 262 8.39 -16.34 -5.05
CA GLU A 262 8.49 -15.29 -6.07
C GLU A 262 9.83 -15.45 -6.79
N ASP A 263 9.81 -15.47 -8.12
CA ASP A 263 10.98 -15.60 -8.99
C ASP A 263 11.06 -14.40 -9.92
N PHE A 264 11.88 -13.42 -9.55
CA PHE A 264 12.04 -12.16 -10.28
C PHE A 264 13.21 -12.22 -11.26
N ASP A 265 12.93 -12.07 -12.57
CA ASP A 265 13.97 -11.93 -13.59
C ASP A 265 14.38 -10.45 -13.75
N HIS A 266 15.63 -10.12 -13.42
CA HIS A 266 16.17 -8.75 -13.55
C HIS A 266 16.14 -8.20 -14.97
N ARG A 267 16.18 -9.06 -15.99
CA ARG A 267 16.14 -8.66 -17.39
C ARG A 267 14.74 -8.29 -17.83
N ALA A 268 13.74 -9.03 -17.35
CA ALA A 268 12.33 -8.78 -17.64
C ALA A 268 11.74 -7.68 -16.74
N GLY A 269 12.30 -7.49 -15.55
CA GLY A 269 11.78 -6.54 -14.54
C GLY A 269 10.42 -6.98 -13.98
N LYS A 270 10.21 -8.29 -13.86
CA LYS A 270 8.92 -8.89 -13.48
C LYS A 270 9.16 -10.27 -12.86
N ALA A 271 8.34 -10.61 -11.85
CA ALA A 271 8.34 -11.95 -11.27
C ALA A 271 7.24 -12.86 -11.81
N VAL A 272 7.56 -14.15 -11.76
CA VAL A 272 6.67 -15.30 -11.90
C VAL A 272 6.72 -16.11 -10.61
N LEU A 273 5.97 -17.21 -10.51
CA LEU A 273 6.11 -18.15 -9.40
C LEU A 273 6.88 -19.38 -9.85
N SER A 274 7.83 -19.79 -9.01
CA SER A 274 8.67 -20.97 -9.22
C SER A 274 8.66 -21.86 -7.99
N ALA A 275 8.99 -23.14 -8.18
CA ALA A 275 9.09 -24.11 -7.10
C ALA A 275 10.32 -25.01 -7.23
N THR A 276 10.82 -25.48 -6.09
CA THR A 276 11.84 -26.53 -6.02
C THR A 276 11.43 -27.57 -4.98
N ARG A 277 11.98 -28.79 -5.11
CA ARG A 277 11.73 -29.90 -4.18
C ARG A 277 12.98 -30.14 -3.33
N MET A 278 12.77 -30.44 -2.06
CA MET A 278 13.87 -30.84 -1.18
C MET A 278 14.37 -32.24 -1.58
N GLU A 279 15.66 -32.37 -1.82
CA GLU A 279 16.34 -33.62 -2.19
C GLU A 279 17.40 -33.96 -1.15
N ALA A 280 17.38 -35.20 -0.64
CA ALA A 280 18.31 -35.66 0.41
C ALA A 280 18.41 -34.72 1.63
N GLY A 281 17.38 -33.89 1.82
CA GLY A 281 17.28 -32.93 2.90
C GLY A 281 17.84 -31.54 2.65
N ASP A 282 18.07 -31.17 1.39
CA ASP A 282 18.58 -29.88 0.95
C ASP A 282 17.80 -29.37 -0.28
N PHE A 283 17.79 -28.06 -0.52
CA PHE A 283 17.28 -27.44 -1.75
C PHE A 283 18.46 -27.11 -2.67
N VAL A 284 18.87 -28.10 -3.46
CA VAL A 284 20.08 -28.00 -4.29
C VAL A 284 19.83 -27.42 -5.68
N ASP A 285 18.59 -27.52 -6.17
CA ASP A 285 18.20 -27.06 -7.50
C ASP A 285 17.61 -25.66 -7.46
N THR A 286 17.90 -24.88 -8.50
CA THR A 286 17.23 -23.59 -8.70
C THR A 286 15.73 -23.81 -8.95
N PRO A 287 14.85 -23.02 -8.32
CA PRO A 287 13.42 -23.06 -8.58
C PRO A 287 13.05 -23.04 -10.06
N ARG A 288 12.08 -23.87 -10.43
CA ARG A 288 11.51 -23.96 -11.79
C ARG A 288 10.14 -23.27 -11.81
N GLN A 289 9.89 -22.49 -12.85
CA GLN A 289 8.60 -21.83 -13.06
C GLN A 289 7.41 -22.81 -13.00
N VAL A 290 6.40 -22.46 -12.22
CA VAL A 290 5.14 -23.21 -12.05
C VAL A 290 3.90 -22.41 -12.45
N LEU A 291 3.95 -21.08 -12.36
CA LEU A 291 2.85 -20.21 -12.77
C LEU A 291 3.39 -18.88 -13.31
N SER A 292 2.82 -18.43 -14.43
CA SER A 292 3.06 -17.11 -15.00
C SER A 292 1.75 -16.38 -15.25
N HIS A 293 1.77 -15.05 -15.13
CA HIS A 293 0.62 -14.19 -15.40
C HIS A 293 1.05 -13.03 -16.33
N GLU A 294 0.11 -12.23 -16.84
CA GLU A 294 0.44 -11.00 -17.60
C GLU A 294 1.07 -9.93 -16.69
N VAL A 295 0.63 -9.89 -15.43
CA VAL A 295 1.17 -9.04 -14.36
C VAL A 295 2.26 -9.75 -13.56
N HIS A 296 2.97 -9.01 -12.72
CA HIS A 296 3.89 -9.54 -11.71
C HIS A 296 3.16 -10.46 -10.73
N LEU A 297 3.77 -11.58 -10.36
CA LEU A 297 3.27 -12.49 -9.31
C LEU A 297 4.26 -12.55 -8.15
N SER A 298 3.75 -12.53 -6.92
CA SER A 298 4.52 -12.73 -5.69
C SER A 298 3.67 -13.51 -4.67
N TYR A 299 4.16 -13.70 -3.45
CA TYR A 299 3.42 -14.28 -2.32
C TYR A 299 2.61 -15.55 -2.65
N PRO A 300 3.24 -16.68 -3.02
CA PRO A 300 2.54 -17.90 -3.45
C PRO A 300 1.90 -18.64 -2.25
N CYS A 301 0.80 -18.12 -1.70
CA CYS A 301 0.17 -18.68 -0.51
C CYS A 301 -0.53 -20.02 -0.84
N VAL A 302 0.11 -21.14 -0.51
CA VAL A 302 -0.38 -22.51 -0.77
C VAL A 302 -1.06 -23.12 0.45
N PHE A 303 -2.18 -23.81 0.25
CA PHE A 303 -2.91 -24.52 1.30
C PHE A 303 -3.65 -25.76 0.77
N GLY A 304 -3.90 -26.73 1.65
CA GLY A 304 -4.73 -27.90 1.34
C GLY A 304 -6.18 -27.70 1.80
N HIS A 305 -7.14 -28.09 0.98
CA HIS A 305 -8.56 -28.15 1.36
C HIS A 305 -9.32 -29.20 0.55
N ALA A 306 -10.17 -29.96 1.22
CA ALA A 306 -11.03 -30.98 0.60
C ALA A 306 -10.26 -32.01 -0.29
N GLY A 307 -9.03 -32.37 0.10
CA GLY A 307 -8.19 -33.32 -0.65
C GLY A 307 -7.46 -32.72 -1.86
N GLU A 308 -7.66 -31.44 -2.13
CA GLU A 308 -7.01 -30.70 -3.22
C GLU A 308 -5.99 -29.70 -2.66
N ILE A 309 -5.07 -29.25 -3.51
CA ILE A 309 -4.09 -28.22 -3.17
C ILE A 309 -4.41 -26.94 -3.95
N TRP A 310 -4.43 -25.84 -3.22
CA TRP A 310 -4.83 -24.54 -3.69
C TRP A 310 -3.72 -23.52 -3.49
N MET A 311 -3.73 -22.46 -4.30
CA MET A 311 -2.82 -21.34 -4.18
C MET A 311 -3.55 -20.02 -4.41
N ILE A 312 -3.30 -19.04 -3.55
CA ILE A 312 -3.67 -17.64 -3.76
C ILE A 312 -2.36 -16.85 -3.91
N PRO A 313 -1.91 -16.58 -5.14
CA PRO A 313 -0.76 -15.71 -5.36
C PRO A 313 -1.16 -14.24 -5.21
N GLU A 314 -0.20 -13.36 -4.95
CA GLU A 314 -0.44 -11.92 -5.10
C GLU A 314 -0.57 -11.57 -6.59
N THR A 315 -1.72 -11.00 -6.94
CA THR A 315 -2.08 -10.52 -8.28
C THR A 315 -2.47 -9.04 -8.26
N SER A 316 -1.87 -8.25 -7.37
CA SER A 316 -2.18 -6.83 -7.13
C SER A 316 -2.23 -5.99 -8.42
N GLY A 317 -1.28 -6.22 -9.34
CA GLY A 317 -1.23 -5.56 -10.65
C GLY A 317 -2.43 -5.84 -11.57
N ALA A 318 -3.15 -6.95 -11.37
CA ALA A 318 -4.40 -7.27 -12.08
C ALA A 318 -5.65 -6.76 -11.35
N LYS A 319 -5.49 -6.17 -10.16
CA LYS A 319 -6.59 -5.71 -9.28
C LYS A 319 -7.59 -6.82 -8.98
N THR A 320 -7.09 -8.02 -8.77
CA THR A 320 -7.87 -9.20 -8.43
C THR A 320 -7.17 -9.99 -7.35
N VAL A 321 -7.95 -10.77 -6.60
CA VAL A 321 -7.43 -11.90 -5.81
C VAL A 321 -7.89 -13.17 -6.51
N GLU A 322 -6.95 -14.00 -6.93
CA GLU A 322 -7.22 -15.18 -7.75
C GLU A 322 -6.96 -16.47 -6.98
N LEU A 323 -7.81 -17.47 -7.17
CA LEU A 323 -7.64 -18.82 -6.63
C LEU A 323 -7.20 -19.78 -7.73
N TYR A 324 -6.11 -20.49 -7.48
CA TYR A 324 -5.56 -21.51 -8.37
C TYR A 324 -5.68 -22.89 -7.73
N ARG A 325 -5.96 -23.89 -8.55
CA ARG A 325 -5.95 -25.32 -8.18
C ARG A 325 -4.76 -26.01 -8.80
N ALA A 326 -4.08 -26.88 -8.04
CA ALA A 326 -3.03 -27.72 -8.58
C ALA A 326 -3.65 -28.81 -9.47
N VAL A 327 -3.24 -28.87 -10.73
CA VAL A 327 -3.58 -29.98 -11.65
C VAL A 327 -2.52 -31.07 -11.61
N GLU A 328 -1.28 -30.68 -11.34
CA GLU A 328 -0.13 -31.56 -11.14
C GLU A 328 0.80 -30.84 -10.16
N PHE A 329 0.66 -31.13 -8.86
CA PHE A 329 1.41 -30.39 -7.84
C PHE A 329 2.91 -30.73 -7.86
N PRO A 330 3.82 -29.74 -7.70
CA PRO A 330 3.61 -28.29 -7.73
C PRO A 330 3.72 -27.66 -9.13
N TRP A 331 3.88 -28.48 -10.18
CA TRP A 331 4.36 -28.05 -11.51
C TRP A 331 3.31 -27.42 -12.43
N ARG A 332 2.02 -27.71 -12.22
CA ARG A 332 0.94 -27.17 -13.05
C ARG A 332 -0.26 -26.73 -12.22
N TRP A 333 -0.67 -25.49 -12.46
CA TRP A 333 -1.81 -24.84 -11.81
C TRP A 333 -2.81 -24.35 -12.86
N GLU A 334 -4.09 -24.34 -12.50
CA GLU A 334 -5.16 -23.72 -13.28
C GLU A 334 -5.90 -22.69 -12.44
N ARG A 335 -6.24 -21.54 -13.03
CA ARG A 335 -7.07 -20.54 -12.33
C ARG A 335 -8.48 -21.09 -12.19
N HIS A 336 -8.90 -21.29 -10.96
CA HIS A 336 -10.23 -21.80 -10.64
C HIS A 336 -11.27 -20.67 -10.63
N SER A 337 -10.99 -19.57 -9.94
CA SER A 337 -11.93 -18.46 -9.76
C SER A 337 -11.23 -17.15 -9.40
N ILE A 338 -11.89 -16.03 -9.65
CA ILE A 338 -11.52 -14.73 -9.09
C ILE A 338 -12.32 -14.55 -7.79
N LEU A 339 -11.62 -14.41 -6.67
CA LEU A 339 -12.21 -14.28 -5.34
C LEU A 339 -12.67 -12.85 -5.05
N LEU A 340 -11.89 -11.86 -5.48
CA LEU A 340 -12.17 -10.43 -5.36
C LEU A 340 -11.79 -9.73 -6.67
N GLU A 341 -12.63 -8.80 -7.12
CA GLU A 341 -12.40 -7.99 -8.33
C GLU A 341 -12.32 -6.50 -7.99
N GLY A 342 -11.47 -5.77 -8.72
CA GLY A 342 -11.30 -4.31 -8.56
C GLY A 342 -10.50 -3.90 -7.33
N VAL A 343 -9.84 -4.85 -6.64
CA VAL A 343 -9.07 -4.61 -5.42
C VAL A 343 -7.58 -4.80 -5.69
N GLU A 344 -6.78 -3.78 -5.40
CA GLU A 344 -5.33 -3.88 -5.34
C GLU A 344 -4.96 -4.40 -3.95
N ALA A 345 -4.81 -5.72 -3.84
CA ALA A 345 -4.56 -6.43 -2.59
C ALA A 345 -3.18 -7.10 -2.62
N SER A 346 -2.44 -6.96 -1.51
CA SER A 346 -1.15 -7.61 -1.28
C SER A 346 -1.22 -8.61 -0.13
N ASP A 347 -0.35 -9.61 -0.18
CA ASP A 347 -0.19 -10.66 0.85
C ASP A 347 -1.50 -11.37 1.24
N ALA A 348 -2.33 -11.68 0.23
CA ALA A 348 -3.64 -12.32 0.43
C ALA A 348 -3.51 -13.70 1.08
N THR A 349 -3.87 -13.81 2.36
CA THR A 349 -3.64 -14.98 3.21
C THR A 349 -4.96 -15.56 3.72
N PRO A 350 -5.36 -16.77 3.28
CA PRO A 350 -6.56 -17.43 3.77
C PRO A 350 -6.28 -18.20 5.07
N PHE A 351 -7.24 -18.21 5.98
CA PHE A 351 -7.19 -19.04 7.19
C PHE A 351 -8.60 -19.40 7.69
N VAL A 352 -8.70 -20.45 8.49
CA VAL A 352 -9.97 -20.87 9.10
C VAL A 352 -10.05 -20.32 10.52
N HIS A 353 -11.14 -19.62 10.82
CA HIS A 353 -11.44 -19.15 12.17
C HIS A 353 -12.94 -19.21 12.45
N ALA A 354 -13.30 -19.75 13.62
CA ALA A 354 -14.68 -19.93 14.06
C ALA A 354 -15.60 -20.63 13.02
N GLY A 355 -15.07 -21.68 12.37
CA GLY A 355 -15.81 -22.48 11.39
C GLY A 355 -16.08 -21.77 10.05
N ARG A 356 -15.37 -20.68 9.76
CA ARG A 356 -15.46 -19.94 8.49
C ARG A 356 -14.08 -19.72 7.91
N TRP A 357 -14.03 -19.53 6.59
CA TRP A 357 -12.86 -19.02 5.92
C TRP A 357 -12.77 -17.51 6.09
N TRP A 358 -11.57 -17.05 6.38
CA TRP A 358 -11.18 -15.66 6.44
C TRP A 358 -10.04 -15.43 5.45
N LEU A 359 -10.02 -14.24 4.85
CA LEU A 359 -8.96 -13.78 3.97
C LEU A 359 -8.49 -12.46 4.52
N THR A 360 -7.21 -12.36 4.87
CA THR A 360 -6.55 -11.09 5.17
C THR A 360 -5.73 -10.66 3.98
N ALA A 361 -5.78 -9.38 3.63
CA ALA A 361 -4.86 -8.79 2.68
C ALA A 361 -4.69 -7.31 3.03
N THR A 362 -3.54 -6.74 2.70
CA THR A 362 -3.41 -5.29 2.75
C THR A 362 -3.95 -4.66 1.46
N VAL A 363 -4.57 -3.49 1.56
CA VAL A 363 -5.22 -2.80 0.42
C VAL A 363 -4.80 -1.35 0.42
N GLY A 364 -4.25 -0.88 -0.70
CA GLY A 364 -3.64 0.46 -0.76
C GLY A 364 -4.64 1.62 -0.74
N PHE A 365 -5.89 1.41 -1.19
CA PHE A 365 -6.90 2.49 -1.40
C PHE A 365 -6.35 3.71 -2.18
N GLY A 366 -5.41 3.48 -3.10
CA GLY A 366 -4.71 4.52 -3.86
C GLY A 366 -3.48 5.13 -3.18
N GLY A 367 -3.14 4.66 -1.97
CA GLY A 367 -1.91 4.99 -1.23
C GLY A 367 -1.05 3.76 -0.96
N SER A 368 -0.38 3.77 0.19
CA SER A 368 0.54 2.70 0.62
C SER A 368 -0.19 1.37 0.87
N LEU A 369 0.31 0.30 0.26
CA LEU A 369 -0.16 -1.07 0.50
C LEU A 369 0.19 -1.54 1.91
N SER A 370 1.02 -0.80 2.64
CA SER A 370 1.37 -1.12 4.02
C SER A 370 0.43 -0.49 5.07
N ASP A 371 -0.56 0.31 4.66
CA ASP A 371 -1.33 1.17 5.58
C ASP A 371 -2.61 0.54 6.12
N SER A 372 -3.19 -0.42 5.40
CA SER A 372 -4.58 -0.82 5.63
C SER A 372 -4.76 -2.31 5.47
N LEU A 373 -5.05 -3.00 6.58
CA LEU A 373 -5.42 -4.41 6.58
C LEU A 373 -6.94 -4.54 6.35
N CYS A 374 -7.33 -5.37 5.40
CA CYS A 374 -8.73 -5.70 5.13
C CYS A 374 -8.98 -7.18 5.33
N LEU A 375 -10.17 -7.51 5.83
CA LEU A 375 -10.65 -8.86 6.04
C LEU A 375 -11.88 -9.13 5.19
N TRP A 376 -11.98 -10.36 4.70
CA TRP A 376 -13.21 -10.92 4.14
C TRP A 376 -13.50 -12.25 4.80
N SER A 377 -14.77 -12.66 4.82
CA SER A 377 -15.16 -13.99 5.28
C SER A 377 -16.01 -14.73 4.25
N ALA A 378 -15.87 -16.04 4.19
CA ALA A 378 -16.58 -16.93 3.29
C ALA A 378 -16.96 -18.25 3.97
N PRO A 379 -17.98 -18.96 3.48
CA PRO A 379 -18.27 -20.33 3.93
C PRO A 379 -17.21 -21.34 3.45
N GLU A 380 -16.59 -21.09 2.29
CA GLU A 380 -15.64 -21.97 1.61
C GLU A 380 -14.51 -21.12 0.99
N PRO A 381 -13.33 -21.70 0.64
CA PRO A 381 -12.20 -20.90 0.16
C PRO A 381 -12.45 -20.28 -1.23
N TRP A 382 -13.34 -20.85 -2.03
CA TRP A 382 -13.78 -20.25 -3.31
C TRP A 382 -14.89 -19.19 -3.14
N GLY A 383 -15.25 -18.83 -1.91
CA GLY A 383 -16.21 -17.77 -1.62
C GLY A 383 -17.67 -18.25 -1.49
N PRO A 384 -18.66 -17.34 -1.64
CA PRO A 384 -18.46 -15.91 -1.88
C PRO A 384 -17.83 -15.21 -0.67
N TRP A 385 -16.89 -14.31 -0.94
CA TRP A 385 -16.19 -13.52 0.08
C TRP A 385 -16.97 -12.25 0.40
N THR A 386 -17.31 -12.06 1.67
CA THR A 386 -18.01 -10.86 2.16
C THR A 386 -17.03 -9.99 2.95
N PRO A 387 -16.88 -8.69 2.62
CA PRO A 387 -15.97 -7.80 3.34
C PRO A 387 -16.39 -7.65 4.80
N HIS A 388 -15.41 -7.53 5.69
CA HIS A 388 -15.66 -7.20 7.07
C HIS A 388 -16.20 -5.76 7.18
N LYS A 389 -17.23 -5.58 8.01
CA LYS A 389 -17.94 -4.29 8.16
C LYS A 389 -17.07 -3.12 8.61
N ASN A 390 -15.95 -3.41 9.25
CA ASN A 390 -15.00 -2.41 9.73
C ASN A 390 -13.74 -2.36 8.84
N ASN A 391 -13.77 -2.80 7.59
CA ASN A 391 -12.60 -2.63 6.72
C ASN A 391 -12.34 -1.14 6.43
N PRO A 392 -11.06 -0.70 6.44
CA PRO A 392 -9.88 -1.42 6.94
C PRO A 392 -9.88 -1.55 8.48
N VAL A 393 -9.45 -2.70 9.00
CA VAL A 393 -9.57 -3.10 10.43
C VAL A 393 -8.45 -2.61 11.34
#